data_AF-A0A7V0XG13-F1
#
_entry.id   AF-A0A7V0XG13-F1
#
_cell.length_a   1.000
_cell.length_b   1.000
_cell.length_c   1.000
_cell.angle_alpha   90.00
_cell.angle_beta   90.00
_cell.angle_gamma   90.00
#
_symmetry.space_group_name_H-M   'P 1'
#
loop_
_entity.id
_entity.type
_entity.pdbx_description
1 polymer ?
#
loop_
_entity_poly.entity_id
_entity_poly.type
_entity_poly.pdbx_seq_one_letter_code
_entity_poly.pdbx_strand_id
1 'polypeptide(L)' 'MTTAAGSRKDKTPARRAESAIRFIRDRHVVLDADLAALYGVETRALVQAVKR' A
#
# COMPACT_ATOMS: atom_id res chain seq x y z
N MET A 1 23.97 26.85 6.02
CA MET A 1 22.50 26.85 6.01
C MET A 1 22.04 25.60 5.28
N THR A 2 21.80 24.49 6.00
CA THR A 2 21.36 23.22 5.41
C THR A 2 20.37 22.58 6.37
N THR A 3 19.09 22.57 6.02
CA THR A 3 18.07 21.77 6.72
C THR A 3 17.50 20.77 5.72
N ALA A 4 18.22 19.65 5.59
CA ALA A 4 17.68 18.41 5.07
C ALA A 4 16.97 17.70 6.22
N ALA A 5 15.65 17.80 6.27
CA ALA A 5 14.83 17.00 7.17
C ALA A 5 13.54 16.57 6.46
N GLY A 6 13.70 15.85 5.36
CA GLY A 6 12.62 15.05 4.77
C GLY A 6 12.10 14.07 5.82
N SER A 7 10.82 14.24 6.18
CA SER A 7 10.12 13.53 7.24
C SER A 7 10.22 12.01 7.08
N ARG A 8 10.92 11.35 8.01
CA ARG A 8 11.03 9.89 8.13
C ARG A 8 9.78 9.23 8.77
N LYS A 9 8.64 9.92 8.85
CA LYS A 9 7.49 9.51 9.69
C LYS A 9 6.57 8.43 9.11
N ASP A 10 6.76 7.98 7.86
CA ASP A 10 5.85 7.02 7.19
C ASP A 10 6.52 5.71 6.75
N LYS A 11 7.39 5.15 7.59
CA LYS A 11 8.14 3.92 7.27
C LYS A 11 7.62 2.64 7.92
N THR A 12 6.54 2.68 8.69
CA THR A 12 5.93 1.46 9.21
C THR A 12 4.99 0.86 8.16
N PRO A 13 5.14 -0.43 7.79
CA PRO A 13 4.27 -1.09 6.82
C PRO A 13 2.78 -0.99 7.16
N ALA A 14 2.43 -1.06 8.45
CA ALA A 14 1.06 -0.91 8.94
C ALA A 14 0.43 0.43 8.54
N ARG A 15 1.16 1.53 8.69
CA ARG A 15 0.67 2.88 8.39
C ARG A 15 0.43 3.10 6.88
N ARG A 16 1.24 2.43 6.05
CA ARG A 16 1.05 2.42 4.60
C ARG A 16 -0.19 1.62 4.21
N ALA A 17 -0.40 0.47 4.86
CA ALA A 17 -1.58 -0.35 4.63
C ALA A 17 -2.88 0.36 5.04
N GLU A 18 -2.89 1.01 6.20
CA GLU A 18 -4.02 1.82 6.68
C GLU A 18 -4.43 2.91 5.67
N SER A 19 -3.46 3.56 5.01
CA SER A 19 -3.71 4.60 4.01
C SER A 19 -4.31 4.07 2.71
N ALA A 20 -4.13 2.77 2.42
CA ALA A 20 -4.63 2.09 1.23
C ALA A 20 -6.04 1.47 1.43
N ILE A 21 -6.49 1.32 2.68
CA ILE A 21 -7.77 0.69 3.01
C ILE A 21 -8.90 1.71 2.81
N ARG A 22 -9.87 1.34 1.96
CA ARG A 22 -11.10 2.11 1.70
C ARG A 22 -12.28 1.45 2.39
N PHE A 23 -13.19 2.25 2.94
CA PHE A 23 -14.42 1.75 3.55
C PHE A 23 -15.59 1.92 2.57
N ILE A 24 -16.15 0.80 2.09
CA ILE A 24 -17.23 0.79 1.09
C ILE A 24 -18.28 -0.25 1.52
N ARG A 25 -19.54 0.15 1.66
CA ARG A 25 -20.67 -0.72 2.01
C ARG A 25 -20.36 -1.62 3.22
N ASP A 26 -19.85 -1.01 4.28
CA ASP A 26 -19.48 -1.68 5.53
C ASP A 26 -18.33 -2.69 5.41
N ARG A 27 -17.47 -2.54 4.41
CA ARG A 27 -16.30 -3.40 4.19
C ARG A 27 -15.03 -2.60 3.97
N HIS A 28 -13.93 -3.13 4.48
CA HIS A 28 -12.58 -2.68 4.15
C HIS A 28 -12.15 -3.29 2.81
N VAL A 29 -11.84 -2.45 1.84
CA VAL A 29 -11.44 -2.80 0.48
C VAL A 29 -10.07 -2.18 0.20
N VAL A 30 -9.14 -2.98 -0.31
CA VAL A 30 -7.84 -2.51 -0.81
C VAL A 30 -7.82 -2.76 -2.31
N LEU A 31 -7.43 -1.74 -3.09
CA LEU A 31 -7.26 -1.94 -4.53
C LEU A 31 -6.01 -2.76 -4.81
N ASP A 32 -6.04 -3.51 -5.90
CA ASP A 32 -4.91 -4.28 -6.41
C ASP A 32 -3.66 -3.43 -6.65
N ALA A 33 -3.81 -2.20 -7.16
CA ALA A 33 -2.71 -1.25 -7.34
C ALA A 33 -2.08 -0.82 -6.01
N ASP A 34 -2.91 -0.51 -5.01
CA ASP A 34 -2.45 -0.12 -3.67
C ASP A 34 -1.77 -1.32 -2.97
N LEU A 35 -2.33 -2.51 -3.17
CA LEU A 35 -1.76 -3.77 -2.66
C LEU A 35 -0.41 -4.09 -3.32
N ALA A 36 -0.30 -3.92 -4.64
CA ALA A 36 0.93 -4.09 -5.40
C ALA A 36 2.03 -3.13 -4.91
N ALA A 37 1.69 -1.87 -4.66
CA ALA A 37 2.60 -0.88 -4.08
C ALA A 37 3.06 -1.24 -2.65
N LEU A 38 2.17 -1.80 -1.83
CA LEU A 38 2.51 -2.26 -0.47
C LEU A 38 3.48 -3.44 -0.46
N TYR A 39 3.30 -4.38 -1.39
CA TYR A 39 4.17 -5.54 -1.52
C TYR A 39 5.39 -5.30 -2.42
N GLY A 40 5.48 -4.14 -3.08
CA GLY A 40 6.57 -3.81 -4.00
C GLY A 40 6.62 -4.72 -5.23
N VAL A 41 5.47 -5.26 -5.65
CA VAL A 41 5.34 -6.17 -6.80
C VAL A 41 4.53 -5.51 -7.92
N GLU A 42 4.71 -5.97 -9.15
CA GLU A 42 3.81 -5.56 -10.23
C GLU A 42 2.42 -6.17 -10.04
N THR A 43 1.37 -5.45 -10.41
CA THR A 43 -0.05 -5.89 -10.32
C THR A 43 -0.28 -7.22 -11.04
N ARG A 44 0.47 -7.48 -12.13
CA ARG A 44 0.43 -8.76 -12.86
C ARG A 44 0.83 -9.94 -11.97
N ALA A 45 1.84 -9.80 -11.12
CA ALA A 45 2.29 -10.85 -10.21
C ALA A 45 1.20 -11.21 -9.18
N LEU A 46 0.48 -10.20 -8.70
CA LEU A 46 -0.68 -10.38 -7.81
C LEU A 46 -1.80 -11.17 -8.51
N VAL A 47 -2.14 -10.80 -9.75
CA VAL A 47 -3.17 -11.50 -10.54
C VAL A 47 -2.79 -12.95 -10.83
N GLN A 48 -1.51 -13.25 -11.08
CA GLN A 48 -1.02 -14.62 -11.25
C GLN A 48 -1.09 -15.43 -9.95
N ALA A 49 -0.78 -14.82 -8.80
CA ALA A 49 -0.83 -15.48 -7.51
C ALA A 49 -2.26 -15.84 -7.04
N VAL A 50 -3.28 -15.13 -7.52
CA VAL A 50 -4.70 -15.39 -7.17
C VAL A 50 -5.36 -16.41 -8.10
N LYS A 51 -4.86 -16.56 -9.34
CA LYS A 51 -5.41 -17.50 -10.35
C LYS A 51 -4.98 -18.96 -10.18
N ARG A 52 -4.07 -19.23 -9.25
CA ARG A 52 -3.57 -20.57 -8.94
C ARG A 52 -4.58 -21.40 -8.14
#